data_AF-A0A7S0NVP9-F1
#
_entry.id   AF-A0A7S0NVP9-F1
#
_cell.length_a   1.000
_cell.length_b   1.000
_cell.length_c   1.000
_cell.angle_alpha   90.00
_cell.angle_beta   90.00
_cell.angle_gamma   90.00
#
_symmetry.space_group_name_H-M   'P 1'
#
loop_
_entity.id
_entity.type
_entity.pdbx_description
1 polymer ?
#
loop_
_entity_poly.entity_id
_entity_poly.type
_entity_poly.pdbx_seq_one_letter_code
_entity_poly.pdbx_strand_id
1 'polypeptide(L)'
;MIQPTLLWQAYEAAADSNSLLTDVLTCASINTVSDSLAQMTGKSVAPVTSLDMVRTARFSAFGLADGAVSHAWFEALDGVVGEDGTVVEVLFKVAGDALVYTPLW
;
A
#
# COMPACT_ATOMS: atom_id res chain seq x y z
N MET A 1 -4.11 16.90 -19.89
CA MET A 1 -3.24 15.76 -19.55
C MET A 1 -2.45 16.18 -18.32
N ILE A 2 -2.57 15.47 -17.20
CA ILE A 2 -1.84 15.85 -15.98
C ILE A 2 -0.37 15.47 -16.19
N GLN A 3 0.56 16.38 -15.89
CA GLN A 3 1.99 16.13 -16.01
C GLN A 3 2.42 15.15 -14.91
N PRO A 4 3.13 14.04 -15.24
CA PRO A 4 3.55 13.05 -14.24
C PRO A 4 4.37 13.64 -13.09
N THR A 5 5.21 14.63 -13.40
CA THR A 5 6.02 15.36 -12.41
C THR A 5 5.17 16.13 -11.41
N LEU A 6 4.07 16.74 -11.86
CA LEU A 6 3.15 17.47 -10.98
C LEU A 6 2.38 16.51 -10.06
N LEU A 7 2.00 15.32 -10.55
CA LEU A 7 1.38 14.29 -9.73
C LEU A 7 2.34 13.78 -8.65
N TRP A 8 3.59 13.51 -9.04
CA TRP A 8 4.63 13.08 -8.10
C TRP A 8 4.87 14.11 -7.00
N GLN A 9 5.04 15.39 -7.37
CA GLN A 9 5.23 16.48 -6.40
C GLN A 9 4.02 16.64 -5.45
N ALA A 10 2.80 16.48 -5.97
CA ALA A 10 1.60 16.55 -5.14
C ALA A 10 1.52 15.37 -4.15
N TYR A 11 1.96 14.18 -4.57
CA TYR A 11 2.05 13.00 -3.71
C TYR A 11 3.10 13.21 -2.61
N GLU A 12 4.32 13.63 -2.96
CA GLU A 12 5.37 13.91 -1.97
C GLU A 12 4.92 14.98 -0.97
N ALA A 13 4.30 16.07 -1.43
CA ALA A 13 3.77 17.10 -0.53
C ALA A 13 2.68 16.56 0.42
N ALA A 14 1.86 15.60 -0.03
CA ALA A 14 0.88 14.96 0.84
C ALA A 14 1.57 14.07 1.88
N ALA A 15 2.54 13.26 1.46
CA ALA A 15 3.32 12.39 2.34
C ALA A 15 4.08 13.19 3.41
N ASP A 16 4.69 14.32 3.04
CA ASP A 16 5.40 15.21 3.98
C ASP A 16 4.45 15.88 4.98
N SER A 17 3.21 16.16 4.57
CA SER A 17 2.23 16.84 5.43
C SER A 17 1.50 15.90 6.40
N ASN A 18 1.21 14.67 5.94
CA ASN A 18 0.50 13.64 6.69
C ASN A 18 0.79 12.27 6.08
N SER A 19 1.93 11.71 6.48
CA SER A 19 2.43 10.43 6.00
C SER A 19 1.45 9.30 6.28
N LEU A 20 0.92 9.21 7.51
CA LEU A 20 -0.06 8.19 7.90
C LEU A 20 -1.31 8.20 7.00
N LEU A 21 -1.94 9.35 6.79
CA LEU A 21 -3.13 9.44 5.94
C LEU A 21 -2.80 9.09 4.49
N THR A 22 -1.64 9.53 4.02
CA THR A 22 -1.17 9.26 2.65
C THR A 22 -0.96 7.76 2.44
N ASP A 23 -0.32 7.06 3.38
CA ASP A 23 -0.08 5.62 3.31
C ASP A 23 -1.39 4.83 3.37
N VAL A 24 -2.28 5.18 4.31
CA VAL A 24 -3.62 4.58 4.46
C VAL A 24 -4.43 4.69 3.17
N LEU A 25 -4.47 5.88 2.55
CA LEU A 25 -5.21 6.10 1.30
C LEU A 25 -4.53 5.41 0.11
N THR A 26 -3.20 5.36 0.09
CA THR A 26 -2.44 4.67 -0.96
C THR A 26 -2.72 3.18 -0.94
N CYS A 27 -2.59 2.53 0.23
CA CYS A 27 -2.88 1.10 0.38
C CYS A 27 -4.35 0.77 0.07
N ALA A 28 -5.31 1.59 0.52
CA ALA A 28 -6.72 1.42 0.18
C ALA A 28 -6.98 1.52 -1.33
N SER A 29 -6.36 2.50 -2.00
CA SER A 29 -6.49 2.71 -3.43
C SER A 29 -5.90 1.55 -4.22
N ILE A 30 -4.70 1.09 -3.87
CA ILE A 30 -4.02 -0.04 -4.52
C ILE A 30 -4.85 -1.32 -4.36
N ASN A 31 -5.35 -1.62 -3.17
CA ASN A 31 -6.17 -2.81 -2.93
C ASN A 31 -7.50 -2.75 -3.69
N THR A 32 -8.15 -1.58 -3.73
CA THR A 32 -9.39 -1.35 -4.47
C THR A 32 -9.20 -1.58 -5.98
N VAL A 33 -8.13 -1.00 -6.55
CA VAL A 33 -7.81 -1.15 -7.98
C VAL A 33 -7.41 -2.58 -8.29
N SER A 34 -6.57 -3.20 -7.44
CA SER A 34 -6.14 -4.58 -7.59
C SER A 34 -7.31 -5.55 -7.62
N ASP A 35 -8.27 -5.39 -6.70
CA ASP A 35 -9.47 -6.23 -6.68
C ASP A 35 -10.34 -6.01 -7.93
N SER A 36 -10.54 -4.75 -8.33
CA SER A 36 -11.30 -4.43 -9.54
C SER A 36 -10.67 -5.08 -10.77
N LEU A 37 -9.35 -4.99 -10.93
CA LEU A 37 -8.60 -5.62 -12.01
C LEU A 37 -8.67 -7.16 -11.93
N ALA A 38 -8.58 -7.73 -10.73
CA ALA A 38 -8.70 -9.17 -10.53
C ALA A 38 -10.10 -9.69 -10.91
N GLN A 39 -11.15 -8.92 -10.62
CA GLN A 39 -12.52 -9.25 -11.05
C GLN A 39 -12.67 -9.15 -12.57
N MET A 40 -12.05 -8.16 -13.22
CA MET A 40 -12.08 -7.99 -14.68
C MET A 40 -11.27 -9.05 -15.43
N THR A 41 -10.16 -9.50 -14.86
CA THR A 41 -9.23 -10.46 -15.48
C THR A 41 -9.47 -11.90 -15.05
N GLY A 42 -10.34 -12.11 -14.05
CA GLY A 42 -10.75 -13.42 -13.59
C GLY A 42 -11.31 -14.25 -14.73
N LYS A 43 -10.80 -15.48 -14.89
CA LYS A 43 -11.30 -16.45 -15.88
C LYS A 43 -12.68 -16.96 -15.46
N SER A 44 -13.71 -16.14 -15.65
CA SER A 44 -15.09 -16.59 -15.52
C SER A 44 -15.57 -17.17 -16.86
N VAL A 45 -16.34 -18.26 -16.79
CA VAL A 45 -16.98 -18.89 -17.95
C VAL A 45 -18.10 -18.00 -18.52
N ALA A 46 -18.56 -17.02 -17.72
CA ALA A 46 -19.54 -16.02 -18.13
C ALA A 46 -18.86 -14.64 -18.27
N PRO A 47 -19.29 -13.79 -19.22
CA PRO A 47 -18.80 -12.42 -19.33
C PRO A 47 -19.03 -11.66 -18.02
N VAL A 48 -18.02 -10.88 -17.59
CA VAL A 48 -18.14 -9.98 -16.44
C VAL A 48 -19.14 -8.88 -16.80
N THR A 49 -20.36 -8.98 -16.29
CA THR A 49 -21.42 -7.99 -16.53
C THR A 49 -21.42 -6.85 -15.52
N SER A 50 -20.83 -7.07 -14.34
CA SER A 50 -20.72 -6.08 -13.26
C SER A 50 -19.63 -6.45 -12.26
N LEU A 51 -19.03 -5.44 -11.62
CA LEU A 51 -18.12 -5.63 -10.48
C LEU A 51 -18.91 -5.91 -9.19
N ASP A 52 -18.43 -6.83 -8.36
CA ASP A 52 -18.88 -7.03 -6.99
C ASP A 52 -18.30 -5.91 -6.10
N MET A 53 -19.11 -4.86 -5.94
CA MET A 53 -18.76 -3.69 -5.14
C MET A 53 -18.60 -4.00 -3.65
N VAL A 54 -19.27 -5.03 -3.12
CA VAL A 54 -19.16 -5.41 -1.71
C VAL A 54 -17.79 -6.04 -1.47
N ARG A 55 -17.34 -6.91 -2.38
CA ARG A 55 -15.99 -7.44 -2.36
C ARG A 55 -14.95 -6.33 -2.47
N THR A 56 -15.09 -5.42 -3.44
CA THR A 56 -14.14 -4.31 -3.60
C THR A 56 -14.10 -3.39 -2.38
N ALA A 57 -15.24 -3.12 -1.74
CA ALA A 57 -15.28 -2.35 -0.50
C ALA A 57 -14.54 -3.03 0.65
N ARG A 58 -14.58 -4.36 0.74
CA ARG A 58 -13.79 -5.12 1.74
C ARG A 58 -12.29 -4.99 1.48
N PHE A 59 -11.85 -5.05 0.23
CA PHE A 59 -10.44 -4.82 -0.14
C PHE A 59 -10.01 -3.37 0.14
N SER A 60 -10.89 -2.40 -0.09
CA SER A 60 -10.64 -1.01 0.28
C SER A 60 -10.46 -0.85 1.80
N ALA A 61 -11.39 -1.39 2.60
CA ALA A 61 -11.32 -1.35 4.06
C ALA A 61 -10.10 -2.09 4.61
N PHE A 62 -9.75 -3.23 4.00
CA PHE A 62 -8.53 -3.94 4.28
C PHE A 62 -7.30 -3.08 4.01
N GLY A 63 -7.21 -2.44 2.83
CA GLY A 63 -6.10 -1.56 2.49
C GLY A 63 -5.97 -0.34 3.40
N LEU A 64 -7.09 0.20 3.92
CA LEU A 64 -7.04 1.25 4.95
C LEU A 64 -6.38 0.74 6.24
N ALA A 65 -6.78 -0.46 6.70
CA ALA A 65 -6.24 -1.05 7.91
C ALA A 65 -4.77 -1.45 7.73
N ASP A 66 -4.45 -2.10 6.62
CA ASP A 66 -3.09 -2.49 6.24
C ASP A 66 -2.16 -1.27 6.13
N GLY A 67 -2.61 -0.19 5.49
CA GLY A 67 -1.80 1.04 5.41
C GLY A 67 -1.47 1.63 6.79
N ALA A 68 -2.41 1.61 7.73
CA ALA A 68 -2.16 2.09 9.09
C ALA A 68 -1.19 1.17 9.87
N VAL A 69 -1.34 -0.15 9.73
CA VAL A 69 -0.47 -1.13 10.39
C VAL A 69 0.94 -1.13 9.80
N SER A 70 1.04 -1.07 8.47
CA SER A 70 2.29 -0.94 7.72
C SER A 70 3.04 0.33 8.12
N HIS A 71 2.35 1.46 8.19
CA HIS A 71 2.93 2.73 8.61
C HIS A 71 3.58 2.62 10.00
N ALA A 72 2.83 2.13 10.99
CA ALA A 72 3.34 1.94 12.34
C ALA A 72 4.51 0.93 12.40
N TRP A 73 4.48 -0.11 11.57
CA TRP A 73 5.58 -1.06 11.47
C TRP A 73 6.85 -0.42 10.91
N PHE A 74 6.75 0.34 9.82
CA PHE A 74 7.91 0.99 9.21
C PHE A 74 8.49 2.10 10.10
N GLU A 75 7.66 2.89 10.79
CA GLU A 75 8.15 3.83 11.80
C GLU A 75 8.92 3.12 12.92
N ALA A 76 8.42 1.98 13.40
CA ALA A 76 9.11 1.20 14.42
C ALA A 76 10.44 0.59 13.91
N LEU A 77 10.44 0.11 12.67
CA LEU A 77 11.60 -0.48 12.02
C LEU A 77 12.70 0.57 11.78
N ASP A 78 12.30 1.77 11.34
CA ASP A 78 13.18 2.92 11.14
C ASP A 78 13.79 3.39 12.47
N GLY A 79 12.99 3.43 13.54
CA GLY A 79 13.47 3.75 14.89
C GLY A 79 14.48 2.74 15.45
N VAL A 80 14.47 1.48 15.00
CA VAL A 80 15.40 0.43 15.46
C VAL A 80 16.64 0.32 14.58
N VAL A 81 16.48 0.43 13.25
CA VAL A 81 17.54 0.17 12.28
C VAL A 81 18.28 1.45 11.89
N GLY A 82 17.60 2.60 11.85
CA GLY A 82 18.11 3.86 11.34
C GLY A 82 17.47 4.28 10.02
N GLU A 83 17.64 5.56 9.65
CA GLU A 83 17.00 6.21 8.50
C GLU A 83 17.99 6.73 7.45
N ASP A 84 19.28 6.45 7.61
CA ASP A 84 20.35 6.99 6.76
C ASP A 84 20.37 6.34 5.36
N GLY A 85 19.66 5.22 5.20
CA GLY A 85 19.48 4.54 3.91
C GLY A 85 20.73 3.80 3.45
N THR A 86 21.61 3.43 4.40
CA THR A 86 22.79 2.63 4.07
C THR A 86 22.39 1.24 3.55
N VAL A 87 23.22 0.62 2.72
CA VAL A 87 22.94 -0.73 2.20
C VAL A 87 22.70 -1.73 3.34
N VAL A 88 23.44 -1.58 4.44
CA VAL A 88 23.30 -2.45 5.62
C VAL A 88 21.93 -2.25 6.28
N GLU A 89 21.50 -1.01 6.49
CA GLU A 89 20.16 -0.70 7.01
C GLU A 89 19.08 -1.27 6.11
N VAL A 90 19.16 -1.05 4.80
CA VAL A 90 18.19 -1.59 3.84
C VAL A 90 18.09 -3.11 3.96
N LEU A 91 19.21 -3.82 4.08
CA LEU A 91 19.22 -5.27 4.27
C LEU A 91 18.54 -5.68 5.58
N PHE A 92 18.79 -4.96 6.68
CA PHE A 92 18.13 -5.22 7.97
C PHE A 92 16.63 -4.93 7.92
N LYS A 93 16.22 -3.84 7.26
CA LYS A 93 14.80 -3.50 7.08
C LYS A 93 14.08 -4.59 6.28
N VAL A 94 14.65 -4.99 5.15
CA VAL A 94 14.10 -6.09 4.32
C VAL A 94 14.04 -7.41 5.09
N ALA A 95 15.06 -7.74 5.87
CA ALA A 95 15.07 -8.94 6.70
C ALA A 95 14.01 -8.87 7.83
N GLY A 96 13.85 -7.70 8.46
CA GLY A 96 12.81 -7.45 9.45
C GLY A 96 11.41 -7.64 8.87
N ASP A 97 11.16 -7.07 7.69
CA ASP A 97 9.94 -7.28 6.93
C ASP A 97 9.69 -8.75 6.64
N ALA A 98 10.69 -9.47 6.13
CA ALA A 98 10.55 -10.88 5.76
C ALA A 98 10.26 -11.79 6.96
N LEU A 99 10.79 -11.46 8.15
CA LEU A 99 10.72 -12.31 9.34
C LEU A 99 9.59 -11.96 10.29
N VAL A 100 9.14 -10.70 10.32
CA VAL A 100 8.14 -10.23 11.28
C VAL A 100 6.86 -9.84 10.58
N TYR A 101 6.94 -8.99 9.55
CA TYR A 101 5.76 -8.43 8.92
C TYR A 101 5.12 -9.39 7.93
N THR A 102 5.92 -9.94 7.02
CA THR A 102 5.46 -10.84 5.94
C THR A 102 4.73 -12.08 6.46
N PRO A 103 5.16 -12.78 7.54
CA PRO A 103 4.45 -13.96 8.02
C PRO A 103 3.07 -13.69 8.63
N LEU A 104 2.74 -12.42 8.93
CA LEU A 104 1.43 -12.01 9.44
C LEU A 104 0.41 -11.78 8.32
N TRP A 105 0.86 -11.81 7.06
CA TRP A 105 0.09 -11.59 5.84
C TRP A 105 -0.03 -12.86 4.99
#